data_AF-A0A9D7UB17-F1
#
_entry.id   AF-A0A9D7UB17-F1
#
_cell.length_a   1.000
_cell.length_b   1.000
_cell.length_c   1.000
_cell.angle_alpha   90.00
_cell.angle_beta   90.00
_cell.angle_gamma   90.00
#
_symmetry.space_group_name_H-M   'P 1'
#
loop_
_entity.id
_entity.type
_entity.pdbx_description
1 polymer ?
#
loop_
_entity_poly.entity_id
_entity_poly.type
_entity_poly.pdbx_seq_one_letter_code
_entity_poly.pdbx_strand_id
1 'polypeptide(L)'
;MRTVLLSAMLCVMSMFARAQQVPNTIDVIDQAISNVADSVCANVRSDNLKFFVSEHPDRDWAASIIGRRMQKAGRVAHLVRIEDESDVVFSIEDISTRYTLREDSDSILRTIVVKISARNRSASPSGLMLPVPSLRSDHVISRDVAEATQSQQHSGSHGTVPPPPSSFWDDLAQPVIFIAAAATTVLLLFTVRSQ
;
A
#
# COMPACT_ATOMS: atom_id res chain seq x y z
N MET A 1 -54.57 5.65 7.48
CA MET A 1 -53.73 5.65 6.25
C MET A 1 -52.56 6.65 6.24
N ARG A 2 -52.36 7.52 7.26
CA ARG A 2 -51.23 8.46 7.30
C ARG A 2 -49.96 7.93 7.99
N THR A 3 -50.04 6.83 8.73
CA THR A 3 -48.94 6.26 9.52
C THR A 3 -48.03 5.28 8.76
N VAL A 4 -48.48 4.75 7.62
CA VAL A 4 -47.68 3.78 6.83
C VAL A 4 -46.61 4.48 5.97
N LEU A 5 -46.85 5.75 5.60
CA LEU A 5 -45.93 6.52 4.75
C LEU A 5 -44.66 7.01 5.48
N LEU A 6 -44.71 7.20 6.81
CA LEU A 6 -43.52 7.63 7.57
C LEU A 6 -42.50 6.50 7.79
N SER A 7 -42.95 5.25 7.94
CA SER A 7 -42.05 4.11 8.15
C SER A 7 -41.28 3.73 6.88
N ALA A 8 -41.87 3.94 5.70
CA ALA A 8 -41.20 3.68 4.43
C ALA A 8 -40.09 4.71 4.15
N MET A 9 -40.24 5.95 4.62
CA MET A 9 -39.26 7.02 4.38
C MET A 9 -38.00 6.90 5.27
N LEU A 10 -38.12 6.31 6.47
CA LEU A 10 -36.96 6.01 7.32
C LEU A 10 -36.14 4.80 6.86
N CYS A 11 -36.74 3.83 6.18
CA CYS A 11 -36.02 2.66 5.67
C CYS A 11 -35.15 2.95 4.44
N VAL A 12 -35.43 4.03 3.70
CA VAL A 12 -34.64 4.42 2.52
C VAL A 12 -33.40 5.23 2.93
N MET A 13 -33.38 5.87 4.11
CA MET A 13 -32.22 6.63 4.57
C MET A 13 -31.13 5.76 5.23
N SER A 14 -31.43 4.53 5.65
CA SER A 14 -30.43 3.60 6.18
C SER A 14 -29.68 2.80 5.09
N MET A 15 -30.04 2.97 3.81
CA MET A 15 -29.28 2.41 2.68
C MET A 15 -28.23 3.38 2.10
N PHE A 16 -28.10 4.60 2.63
CA PHE A 16 -27.01 5.48 2.26
C PHE A 16 -25.70 4.99 2.88
N ALA A 17 -24.92 4.32 2.04
CA ALA A 17 -23.48 4.22 2.10
C ALA A 17 -22.90 3.75 3.44
N ARG A 18 -22.78 2.43 3.59
CA ARG A 18 -21.52 1.90 4.11
C ARG A 18 -20.44 2.27 3.09
N ALA A 19 -19.97 3.51 3.13
CA ALA A 19 -18.73 3.88 2.50
C ALA A 19 -17.69 2.95 3.15
N GLN A 20 -17.27 1.93 2.41
CA GLN A 20 -16.27 0.99 2.89
C GLN A 20 -15.00 1.81 3.08
N GLN A 21 -14.73 2.20 4.33
CA GLN A 21 -13.61 3.05 4.67
C GLN A 21 -12.35 2.31 4.27
N VAL A 22 -11.72 2.78 3.18
CA VAL A 22 -10.49 2.19 2.66
C VAL A 22 -9.39 2.46 3.70
N PRO A 23 -8.72 1.43 4.24
CA PRO A 23 -7.71 1.64 5.25
C PRO A 23 -6.51 2.38 4.63
N ASN A 24 -5.87 3.23 5.42
CA ASN A 24 -4.65 3.90 5.01
C ASN A 24 -3.54 2.85 4.82
N THR A 25 -2.72 3.01 3.78
CA THR A 25 -1.69 2.04 3.43
C THR A 25 -0.69 1.86 4.57
N ILE A 26 -0.34 2.96 5.26
CA ILE A 26 0.59 2.94 6.38
C ILE A 26 0.05 2.10 7.55
N ASP A 27 -1.24 2.21 7.86
CA ASP A 27 -1.87 1.47 8.95
C ASP A 27 -1.91 -0.04 8.66
N VAL A 28 -2.15 -0.42 7.40
CA VAL A 28 -2.13 -1.81 6.97
C VAL A 28 -0.72 -2.41 7.10
N ILE A 29 0.31 -1.66 6.69
CA ILE A 29 1.71 -2.09 6.80
C ILE A 29 2.14 -2.16 8.26
N ASP A 30 1.86 -1.14 9.06
CA ASP A 30 2.16 -1.08 10.49
C ASP A 30 1.55 -2.26 11.25
N GLN A 31 0.30 -2.60 10.94
CA GLN A 31 -0.38 -3.75 11.54
C GLN A 31 0.28 -5.07 11.11
N ALA A 32 0.65 -5.22 9.84
CA ALA A 32 1.32 -6.42 9.34
C ALA A 32 2.68 -6.64 10.02
N ILE A 33 3.50 -5.59 10.11
CA ILE A 33 4.81 -5.64 10.78
C ILE A 33 4.64 -5.91 12.27
N SER A 34 3.62 -5.33 12.90
CA SER A 34 3.28 -5.60 14.31
C SER A 34 2.92 -7.08 14.52
N ASN A 35 2.15 -7.69 13.62
CA ASN A 35 1.80 -9.11 13.68
C ASN A 35 3.03 -10.02 13.52
N VAL A 36 4.01 -9.61 12.72
CA VAL A 36 5.32 -10.29 12.61
C VAL A 36 6.05 -10.24 13.95
N ALA A 37 6.14 -9.07 14.58
CA ALA A 37 6.77 -8.91 15.89
C ALA A 37 6.06 -9.72 16.99
N ASP A 38 4.72 -9.74 16.99
CA ASP A 38 3.93 -10.56 17.91
C ASP A 38 4.22 -12.05 17.77
N SER A 39 4.35 -12.51 16.53
CA SER A 39 4.69 -13.90 16.22
C SER A 39 6.09 -14.24 16.73
N VAL A 40 7.06 -13.34 16.59
CA VAL A 40 8.40 -13.52 17.19
C VAL A 40 8.33 -13.55 18.72
N CYS A 41 7.60 -12.64 19.36
CA CYS A 41 7.45 -12.60 20.81
C CYS A 41 6.77 -13.85 21.38
N ALA A 42 5.89 -14.50 20.62
CA ALA A 42 5.25 -15.76 20.98
C ALA A 42 6.21 -16.95 20.88
N ASN A 43 7.13 -16.94 19.91
CA ASN A 43 8.05 -18.05 19.65
C ASN A 43 9.39 -17.92 20.40
N VAL A 44 9.81 -16.72 20.77
CA VAL A 44 11.07 -16.46 21.47
C VAL A 44 10.81 -16.11 22.93
N ARG A 45 11.36 -16.91 23.85
CA ARG A 45 11.07 -16.79 25.29
C ARG A 45 11.88 -15.71 26.02
N SER A 46 12.91 -15.13 25.40
CA SER A 46 13.77 -14.15 26.05
C SER A 46 13.04 -12.86 26.37
N ASP A 47 13.22 -12.34 27.59
CA ASP A 47 12.71 -11.04 28.02
C ASP A 47 13.58 -9.89 27.51
N ASN A 48 14.86 -10.15 27.25
CA ASN A 48 15.78 -9.22 26.62
C ASN A 48 16.13 -9.72 25.22
N LEU A 49 15.64 -9.01 24.20
CA LEU A 49 15.77 -9.39 22.81
C LEU A 49 16.64 -8.37 22.08
N LYS A 50 17.82 -8.82 21.66
CA LYS A 50 18.63 -8.11 20.68
C LYS A 50 18.13 -8.51 19.29
N PHE A 51 17.68 -7.56 18.51
CA PHE A 51 17.21 -7.84 17.15
C PHE A 51 17.95 -7.01 16.13
N PHE A 52 18.15 -7.61 14.97
CA PHE A 52 18.72 -6.97 13.79
C PHE A 52 17.67 -6.97 12.68
N VAL A 53 17.59 -5.88 11.94
CA VAL A 53 16.79 -5.80 10.71
C VAL A 53 17.76 -5.64 9.55
N SER A 54 17.62 -6.49 8.54
CA SER A 54 18.46 -6.48 7.34
C SER A 54 18.40 -5.14 6.63
N GLU A 55 19.41 -4.88 5.79
CA GLU A 55 19.45 -3.67 4.97
C GLU A 55 18.25 -3.61 4.01
N HIS A 56 17.51 -2.51 4.05
CA HIS A 56 16.33 -2.24 3.24
C HIS A 56 16.03 -0.73 3.30
N PRO A 57 15.47 -0.09 2.25
CA PRO A 57 15.11 1.33 2.29
C PRO A 57 14.21 1.71 3.48
N ASP A 58 13.25 0.83 3.80
CA ASP A 58 12.32 1.01 4.92
C ASP A 58 12.79 0.35 6.24
N ARG A 59 14.08 0.03 6.37
CA ARG A 59 14.66 -0.67 7.54
C ARG A 59 14.34 0.04 8.86
N ASP A 60 14.65 1.33 8.95
CA ASP A 60 14.52 2.08 10.20
C ASP A 60 13.05 2.22 10.63
N TRP A 61 12.15 2.40 9.65
CA TRP A 61 10.71 2.43 9.90
C TRP A 61 10.22 1.08 10.43
N ALA A 62 10.53 -0.02 9.75
CA ALA A 62 10.17 -1.37 10.20
C ALA A 62 10.77 -1.70 11.58
N ALA A 63 12.05 -1.36 11.81
CA ALA A 63 12.71 -1.57 13.09
C ALA A 63 12.02 -0.79 14.23
N SER A 64 11.55 0.43 13.96
CA SER A 64 10.81 1.23 14.94
C SER A 64 9.46 0.60 15.33
N ILE A 65 8.76 -0.01 14.37
CA ILE A 65 7.48 -0.70 14.62
C ILE A 65 7.74 -1.98 15.41
N ILE A 66 8.69 -2.80 14.97
CA ILE A 66 9.07 -4.05 15.62
C ILE A 66 9.48 -3.78 17.07
N GLY A 67 10.41 -2.86 17.30
CA GLY A 67 10.89 -2.52 18.64
C GLY A 67 9.77 -2.02 19.55
N ARG A 68 8.91 -1.12 19.06
CA ARG A 68 7.76 -0.62 19.80
C ARG A 68 6.76 -1.73 20.13
N ARG A 69 6.52 -2.66 19.20
CA ARG A 69 5.58 -3.76 19.42
C ARG A 69 6.11 -4.77 20.43
N MET A 70 7.40 -5.12 20.35
CA MET A 70 8.06 -5.97 21.34
C MET A 70 8.04 -5.36 22.75
N GLN A 71 8.29 -4.05 22.86
CA GLN A 71 8.18 -3.32 24.13
C GLN A 71 6.75 -3.34 24.69
N LYS A 72 5.74 -3.13 23.83
CA LYS A 72 4.32 -3.26 24.24
C LYS A 72 3.96 -4.68 24.69
N ALA A 73 4.65 -5.69 24.20
CA ALA A 73 4.52 -7.08 24.65
C ALA A 73 5.29 -7.38 25.94
N GLY A 74 5.88 -6.37 26.60
CA GLY A 74 6.61 -6.52 27.86
C GLY A 74 8.07 -6.95 27.71
N ARG A 75 8.64 -6.91 26.50
CA ARG A 75 10.05 -7.27 26.24
C ARG A 75 10.95 -6.05 26.29
N VAL A 76 12.19 -6.23 26.75
CA VAL A 76 13.28 -5.27 26.55
C VAL A 76 13.84 -5.51 25.15
N ALA A 77 13.48 -4.66 24.19
CA ALA A 77 13.90 -4.79 22.80
C ALA A 77 15.06 -3.83 22.47
N HIS A 78 16.18 -4.37 21.99
CA HIS A 78 17.36 -3.61 21.57
C HIS A 78 17.65 -3.85 20.09
N LEU A 79 17.56 -2.80 19.28
CA LEU A 79 18.04 -2.82 17.91
C LEU A 79 19.57 -2.84 17.91
N VAL A 80 20.17 -3.88 17.35
CA VAL A 80 21.62 -3.96 17.14
C VAL A 80 21.97 -3.63 15.68
N ARG A 81 23.22 -3.17 15.46
CA ARG A 81 23.72 -2.83 14.12
C ARG A 81 24.45 -3.98 13.44
N ILE A 82 24.92 -4.96 14.21
CA ILE A 82 25.68 -6.10 13.73
C ILE A 82 24.80 -7.33 13.91
N GLU A 83 24.62 -8.08 12.82
CA GLU A 83 23.78 -9.28 12.83
C GLU A 83 24.27 -10.32 13.85
N ASP A 84 25.59 -10.45 14.01
CA ASP A 84 26.23 -11.40 14.93
C ASP A 84 25.92 -11.17 16.40
N GLU A 85 25.47 -9.96 16.75
CA GLU A 85 25.10 -9.60 18.12
C GLU A 85 23.61 -9.82 18.41
N SER A 86 22.83 -10.24 17.42
CA SER A 86 21.37 -10.38 17.52
C SER A 86 20.92 -11.79 17.91
N ASP A 87 19.86 -11.85 18.71
CA ASP A 87 19.11 -13.08 18.99
C ASP A 87 18.14 -13.40 17.84
N VAL A 88 17.57 -12.36 17.22
CA VAL A 88 16.62 -12.48 16.12
C VAL A 88 17.02 -11.58 14.96
N VAL A 89 17.01 -12.14 13.76
CA VAL A 89 17.25 -11.40 12.51
C VAL A 89 15.95 -11.33 11.72
N PHE A 90 15.53 -10.12 11.40
CA PHE A 90 14.42 -9.83 10.50
C PHE A 90 14.97 -9.50 9.11
N SER A 91 14.45 -10.17 8.09
CA SER A 91 14.79 -9.92 6.70
C SER A 91 13.55 -9.44 5.96
N ILE A 92 13.59 -8.22 5.44
CA ILE A 92 12.49 -7.66 4.65
C ILE A 92 12.59 -8.20 3.23
N GLU A 93 11.62 -9.00 2.81
CA GLU A 93 11.58 -9.59 1.47
C GLU A 93 10.75 -8.73 0.50
N ASP A 94 9.62 -8.20 0.97
CA ASP A 94 8.74 -7.33 0.18
C ASP A 94 7.91 -6.45 1.11
N ILE A 95 8.04 -5.13 1.01
CA ILE A 95 7.06 -4.17 1.54
C ILE A 95 6.72 -3.27 0.36
N SER A 96 5.56 -3.50 -0.27
CA SER A 96 5.18 -2.73 -1.45
C SER A 96 3.69 -2.56 -1.59
N THR A 97 3.33 -1.46 -2.25
CA THR A 97 1.97 -1.15 -2.67
C THR A 97 1.93 -1.09 -4.18
N ARG A 98 1.06 -1.88 -4.79
CA ARG A 98 0.92 -1.99 -6.25
C ARG A 98 -0.50 -1.65 -6.65
N TYR A 99 -0.63 -0.95 -7.77
CA TYR A 99 -1.92 -0.63 -8.36
C TYR A 99 -2.03 -1.28 -9.72
N THR A 100 -3.13 -2.01 -9.95
CA THR A 100 -3.44 -2.58 -11.26
C THR A 100 -4.80 -2.10 -11.74
N LEU A 101 -4.93 -1.95 -13.06
CA LEU A 101 -6.21 -1.62 -13.69
C LEU A 101 -7.21 -2.73 -13.41
N ARG A 102 -8.47 -2.31 -13.20
CA ARG A 102 -9.62 -3.19 -13.26
C ARG A 102 -10.36 -2.91 -14.57
N GLU A 103 -11.12 -3.88 -15.07
CA GLU A 103 -11.92 -3.73 -16.29
C GLU A 103 -13.01 -2.64 -16.15
N ASP A 104 -13.36 -2.27 -14.91
CA ASP A 104 -14.37 -1.25 -14.58
C ASP A 104 -13.76 0.16 -14.58
N SER A 105 -14.42 1.12 -15.24
CA SER A 105 -13.81 2.33 -15.83
C SER A 105 -13.12 3.32 -14.87
N ASP A 106 -13.31 3.25 -13.56
CA ASP A 106 -12.65 4.16 -12.59
C ASP A 106 -12.11 3.48 -11.33
N SER A 107 -12.19 2.15 -11.26
CA SER A 107 -11.70 1.39 -10.12
C SER A 107 -10.31 0.82 -10.43
N ILE A 108 -9.43 0.91 -9.44
CA ILE A 108 -8.14 0.24 -9.46
C ILE A 108 -8.06 -0.77 -8.33
N LEU A 109 -7.28 -1.82 -8.53
CA LEU A 109 -6.95 -2.78 -7.49
C LEU A 109 -5.67 -2.34 -6.80
N ARG A 110 -5.75 -2.01 -5.51
CA ARG A 110 -4.60 -1.76 -4.63
C ARG A 110 -4.23 -3.07 -3.94
N THR A 111 -3.04 -3.58 -4.23
CA THR A 111 -2.44 -4.73 -3.54
C THR A 111 -1.33 -4.24 -2.64
N ILE A 112 -1.47 -4.49 -1.33
CA ILE A 112 -0.44 -4.22 -0.32
C ILE A 112 0.20 -5.56 0.06
N VAL A 113 1.52 -5.65 -0.08
CA VAL A 113 2.31 -6.84 0.26
C VAL A 113 3.27 -6.51 1.39
N VAL A 114 3.24 -7.32 2.45
CA VAL A 114 4.24 -7.29 3.52
C VAL A 114 4.74 -8.70 3.75
N LYS A 115 6.00 -8.94 3.43
CA LYS A 115 6.70 -10.20 3.57
C LYS A 115 8.02 -9.94 4.29
N ILE A 116 8.08 -10.40 5.54
CA ILE A 116 9.25 -10.32 6.40
C ILE A 116 9.51 -11.72 6.90
N SER A 117 10.73 -12.23 6.72
CA SER A 117 11.18 -13.44 7.38
C SER A 117 11.87 -13.10 8.70
N ALA A 118 11.75 -13.98 9.69
CA ALA A 118 12.47 -13.87 10.94
C ALA A 118 13.19 -15.18 11.24
N ARG A 119 14.47 -15.11 11.61
CA ARG A 119 15.24 -16.26 12.08
C ARG A 119 15.71 -16.05 13.51
N ASN A 120 15.60 -17.10 14.32
CA ASN A 120 16.13 -17.13 15.68
C ASN A 120 17.56 -17.67 15.66
N ARG A 121 18.52 -16.80 15.96
CA ARG A 121 19.93 -17.13 16.03
C ARG A 121 20.33 -17.73 17.38
N SER A 122 19.60 -17.37 18.43
CA SER A 122 19.79 -17.85 19.81
C SER A 122 19.27 -19.29 20.02
N ALA A 123 18.39 -19.77 19.13
CA ALA A 123 17.89 -21.14 19.15
C ALA A 123 18.99 -22.18 18.84
N SER A 124 18.77 -23.41 19.29
CA SER A 124 19.53 -24.60 18.85
C SER A 124 18.59 -25.53 18.07
N PRO A 125 18.82 -25.77 16.76
CA PRO A 125 19.91 -25.26 15.94
C PRO A 125 19.81 -23.75 15.65
N SER A 126 20.97 -23.10 15.52
CA SER A 126 21.04 -21.66 15.22
C SER A 126 20.50 -21.36 13.83
N GLY A 127 19.77 -20.25 13.71
CA GLY A 127 19.18 -19.81 12.44
C GLY A 127 17.84 -20.46 12.12
N LEU A 128 17.14 -21.03 13.11
CA LEU A 128 15.81 -21.57 12.93
C LEU A 128 14.85 -20.48 12.41
N MET A 129 14.22 -20.73 11.27
CA MET A 129 13.17 -19.86 10.74
C MET A 129 11.95 -19.87 11.66
N LEU A 130 11.54 -18.68 12.10
CA LEU A 130 10.35 -18.50 12.91
C LEU A 130 9.11 -18.43 12.02
N PRO A 131 7.98 -19.05 12.44
CA PRO A 131 6.73 -18.90 11.73
C PRO A 131 6.21 -17.48 11.94
N VAL A 132 6.25 -16.66 10.90
CA VAL A 132 5.76 -15.28 10.90
C VAL A 132 4.73 -15.10 9.78
N PRO A 133 3.66 -14.31 10.00
CA PRO A 133 2.65 -14.08 9.00
C PRO A 133 3.20 -13.23 7.86
N SER A 134 2.78 -13.55 6.63
CA SER A 134 2.86 -12.65 5.49
C SER A 134 1.49 -12.04 5.23
N LEU A 135 1.47 -10.81 4.72
CA LEU A 135 0.24 -10.13 4.31
C LEU A 135 0.24 -9.90 2.81
N ARG A 136 -0.88 -10.24 2.18
CA ARG A 136 -1.30 -9.73 0.89
C ARG A 136 -2.73 -9.25 1.04
N SER A 137 -2.95 -7.94 0.90
CA SER A 137 -4.27 -7.32 1.05
C SER A 137 -4.67 -6.61 -0.23
N ASP A 138 -5.80 -7.03 -0.79
CA ASP A 138 -6.33 -6.52 -2.05
C ASP A 138 -7.57 -5.65 -1.77
N HIS A 139 -7.55 -4.42 -2.27
CA HIS A 139 -8.63 -3.44 -2.09
C HIS A 139 -9.02 -2.83 -3.43
N VAL A 140 -10.32 -2.78 -3.70
CA VAL A 140 -10.87 -2.07 -4.87
C VAL A 140 -11.15 -0.64 -4.44
N ILE A 141 -10.48 0.32 -5.08
CA ILE A 141 -10.55 1.73 -4.71
C ILE A 141 -10.64 2.59 -5.97
N SER A 142 -11.16 3.81 -5.86
CA SER A 142 -11.04 4.80 -6.93
C SER A 142 -9.62 5.39 -6.97
N ARG A 143 -9.25 5.98 -8.10
CA ARG A 143 -7.92 6.62 -8.27
C ARG A 143 -7.69 7.76 -7.28
N ASP A 144 -8.69 8.61 -7.05
CA ASP A 144 -8.58 9.72 -6.09
C ASP A 144 -8.30 9.23 -4.66
N VAL A 145 -8.92 8.12 -4.27
CA VAL A 145 -8.68 7.49 -2.96
C VAL A 145 -7.30 6.83 -2.91
N ALA A 146 -6.79 6.34 -4.03
CA ALA A 146 -5.46 5.76 -4.11
C ALA A 146 -4.39 6.80 -3.76
N GLU A 147 -4.48 8.00 -4.33
CA GLU A 147 -3.54 9.08 -4.03
C GLU A 147 -3.66 9.53 -2.57
N ALA A 148 -4.89 9.69 -2.07
CA ALA A 148 -5.14 10.12 -0.69
C ALA A 148 -4.68 9.12 0.39
N THR A 149 -4.53 7.83 0.04
CA THR A 149 -4.13 6.76 0.99
C THR A 149 -2.65 6.38 0.90
N GLN A 150 -1.86 7.07 0.07
CA GLN A 150 -0.42 6.90 0.02
C GLN A 150 0.27 7.82 1.04
N SER A 151 1.19 7.26 1.82
CA SER A 151 2.15 8.08 2.56
C SER A 151 3.34 8.39 1.67
N GLN A 152 3.79 9.65 1.69
CA GLN A 152 5.02 10.07 1.00
C GLN A 152 6.28 9.83 1.84
N GLN A 153 6.15 9.35 3.07
CA GLN A 153 7.27 9.19 4.00
C GLN A 153 8.03 7.88 3.81
N HIS A 154 7.39 6.84 3.25
CA HIS A 154 7.94 5.50 3.17
C HIS A 154 7.79 4.91 1.78
N SER A 155 8.81 4.19 1.33
CA SER A 155 8.85 3.74 -0.05
C SER A 155 7.85 2.61 -0.31
N GLY A 156 7.67 1.71 0.65
CA GLY A 156 6.70 0.62 0.56
C GLY A 156 5.23 1.07 0.55
N SER A 157 4.92 2.30 0.97
CA SER A 157 3.54 2.82 0.98
C SER A 157 3.11 3.49 -0.33
N HIS A 158 4.02 3.68 -1.28
CA HIS A 158 3.71 4.31 -2.57
C HIS A 158 3.77 3.30 -3.71
N GLY A 159 3.00 3.58 -4.76
CA GLY A 159 3.00 2.77 -5.98
C GLY A 159 2.49 3.61 -7.14
N THR A 160 2.93 3.29 -8.35
CA THR A 160 2.47 3.97 -9.55
C THR A 160 1.01 3.62 -9.80
N VAL A 161 0.13 4.61 -9.68
CA VAL A 161 -1.27 4.49 -10.12
C VAL A 161 -1.25 4.45 -11.66
N PRO A 162 -1.82 3.42 -12.31
CA PRO A 162 -1.84 3.37 -13.78
C PRO A 162 -2.59 4.60 -14.34
N PRO A 163 -2.39 5.02 -15.58
CA PRO A 163 -3.21 6.08 -16.17
C PRO A 163 -4.69 5.64 -16.27
N PRO A 164 -5.64 6.59 -16.38
CA PRO A 164 -7.01 6.28 -16.77
C PRO A 164 -7.02 5.57 -18.13
N PRO A 165 -7.99 4.67 -18.38
CA PRO A 165 -8.19 4.13 -19.73
C PRO A 165 -8.46 5.31 -20.69
N SER A 166 -7.89 5.26 -21.90
CA SER A 166 -8.19 6.27 -22.92
C SER A 166 -9.68 6.26 -23.23
N SER A 167 -10.29 7.44 -23.31
CA SER A 167 -11.66 7.52 -23.81
C SER A 167 -11.63 7.39 -25.33
N PHE A 168 -12.72 6.87 -25.91
CA PHE A 168 -12.91 6.88 -27.37
C PHE A 168 -12.72 8.27 -27.98
N TRP A 169 -13.06 9.33 -27.23
CA TRP A 169 -12.86 10.70 -27.65
C TRP A 169 -11.41 11.14 -27.60
N ASP A 170 -10.61 10.67 -26.65
CA ASP A 170 -9.17 10.95 -26.63
C ASP A 170 -8.49 10.32 -27.85
N ASP A 171 -8.85 9.07 -28.17
CA ASP A 171 -8.29 8.33 -29.29
C ASP A 171 -8.70 8.92 -30.66
N LEU A 172 -9.90 9.51 -30.76
CA LEU A 172 -10.42 10.10 -32.01
C LEU A 172 -10.08 11.60 -32.15
N ALA A 173 -10.22 12.39 -31.09
CA ALA A 173 -10.08 13.84 -31.16
C ALA A 173 -8.61 14.25 -31.33
N GLN A 174 -7.68 13.56 -30.68
CA GLN A 174 -6.25 13.87 -30.77
C GLN A 174 -5.73 13.88 -32.22
N PRO A 175 -5.93 12.82 -33.06
CA PRO A 175 -5.49 12.85 -34.45
C PRO A 175 -6.24 13.90 -35.29
N VAL A 176 -7.53 14.12 -35.06
CA VAL A 176 -8.32 15.12 -35.79
C VAL A 176 -7.80 16.53 -35.55
N ILE A 177 -7.45 16.86 -34.30
CA ILE A 177 -6.88 18.17 -33.94
C ILE A 177 -5.54 18.38 -34.65
N PHE A 178 -4.66 17.38 -34.69
CA PHE A 178 -3.39 17.50 -35.40
C PHE A 178 -3.56 17.72 -36.90
N ILE A 179 -4.48 16.99 -37.54
CA ILE A 179 -4.77 17.16 -38.97
C ILE A 179 -5.35 18.56 -39.23
N ALA A 180 -6.28 19.02 -38.41
CA ALA A 180 -6.89 20.35 -38.54
C ALA A 180 -5.86 21.47 -38.35
N ALA A 181 -4.97 21.35 -37.36
CA ALA A 181 -3.90 22.31 -37.12
C ALA A 181 -2.91 22.37 -38.29
N ALA A 182 -2.51 21.20 -38.83
CA ALA A 182 -1.64 21.12 -40.00
C ALA A 182 -2.31 21.75 -41.24
N ALA A 183 -3.58 21.43 -41.51
CA ALA A 183 -4.33 22.01 -42.62
C ALA A 183 -4.46 23.53 -42.51
N THR A 184 -4.73 24.04 -41.30
CA THR A 184 -4.83 25.49 -41.04
C THR A 184 -3.48 26.17 -41.25
N THR A 185 -2.37 25.55 -40.81
CA THR A 185 -1.01 26.08 -41.00
C THR A 185 -0.65 26.15 -42.48
N VAL A 186 -0.98 25.11 -43.26
CA VAL A 186 -0.79 25.09 -44.72
C VAL A 186 -1.62 26.19 -45.38
N LEU A 187 -2.89 26.33 -45.01
CA LEU A 187 -3.77 27.36 -45.55
C LEU A 187 -3.25 28.78 -45.27
N LEU A 188 -2.78 29.04 -44.04
CA LEU A 188 -2.15 30.31 -43.66
C LEU A 188 -0.86 30.56 -44.45
N LEU A 189 0.00 29.56 -44.62
CA LEU A 189 1.23 29.69 -45.42
C LEU A 189 0.94 30.03 -46.89
N PHE A 190 -0.09 29.43 -47.49
CA PHE A 190 -0.44 29.71 -48.88
C PHE A 190 -1.17 31.05 -49.05
N THR A 191 -2.04 31.44 -48.12
CA THR A 191 -2.77 32.73 -48.19
C THR A 191 -1.88 33.95 -47.95
N VAL A 192 -0.86 33.84 -47.09
CA VAL A 192 0.12 34.92 -46.88
C VAL A 192 1.08 35.05 -48.06
N ARG A 193 1.33 33.98 -48.82
CA ARG A 193 2.24 33.98 -49.97
C ARG A 193 1.57 34.33 -51.31
N SER A 194 0.24 34.35 -51.36
CA SER A 194 -0.53 34.64 -52.58
C SER A 194 -0.97 36.10 -52.72
N GLN A 195 -0.45 37.02 -51.89
CA GLN A 195 -0.62 38.47 -52.03
C GLN A 195 0.66 39.10 -52.57
#